data_AF-A0A925WTN5-F1
#
_entry.id   AF-A0A925WTN5-F1
#
_cell.length_a   1.000
_cell.length_b   1.000
_cell.length_c   1.000
_cell.angle_alpha   90.00
_cell.angle_beta   90.00
_cell.angle_gamma   90.00
#
_symmetry.space_group_name_H-M   'P 1'
#
loop_
_entity.id
_entity.type
_entity.pdbx_description
1 polymer ?
#
loop_
_entity_poly.entity_id
_entity_poly.type
_entity_poly.pdbx_seq_one_letter_code
_entity_poly.pdbx_strand_id
1 'polypeptide(L)'
;MSTSPARRIKPTLTLPARRRLAEEQPLSLVGTEDRATHAPDSPQEAAKAAHLRYVSDRQPGITRQKAGDGAFSYVGVDGEPVTDPKILERIAALGVPPAYTDVWICPIPHGHLQATGRDARGRKQYRYHARWREVRDETKYDRMLAF
;
A
#
# COMPACT_ATOMS: atom_id res chain seq x y z
N MET A 1 -49.72 -37.75 38.30
CA MET A 1 -50.41 -37.14 39.45
C MET A 1 -49.36 -36.85 40.53
N SER A 2 -49.56 -35.80 41.34
CA SER A 2 -48.64 -35.15 42.32
C SER A 2 -47.63 -34.20 41.68
N THR A 3 -47.81 -32.86 41.67
CA THR A 3 -48.28 -31.90 42.71
C THR A 3 -47.31 -31.80 43.88
N SER A 4 -46.44 -30.79 43.89
CA SER A 4 -46.50 -29.67 44.86
C SER A 4 -45.27 -28.72 44.83
N PRO A 5 -45.41 -27.50 45.36
CA PRO A 5 -44.65 -26.30 44.94
C PRO A 5 -43.72 -25.76 46.04
N ALA A 6 -42.90 -24.74 45.71
CA ALA A 6 -42.42 -23.79 46.72
C ALA A 6 -42.03 -22.43 46.11
N ARG A 7 -42.81 -21.41 46.50
CA ARG A 7 -42.52 -19.98 46.34
C ARG A 7 -41.23 -19.59 47.08
N ARG A 8 -40.41 -18.73 46.47
CA ARG A 8 -39.57 -17.79 47.23
C ARG A 8 -39.50 -16.42 46.56
N ILE A 9 -40.33 -15.55 47.13
CA ILE A 9 -40.30 -14.09 47.22
C ILE A 9 -38.92 -13.45 46.90
N LYS A 10 -38.87 -12.54 45.92
CA LYS A 10 -37.73 -11.63 45.68
C LYS A 10 -38.05 -10.26 46.31
N PRO A 11 -37.17 -9.66 47.10
CA PRO A 11 -37.32 -8.27 47.51
C PRO A 11 -36.73 -7.34 46.45
N THR A 12 -37.54 -6.38 46.02
CA THR A 12 -37.16 -5.18 45.26
C THR A 12 -36.48 -4.19 46.21
N LEU A 13 -35.39 -3.54 45.78
CA LEU A 13 -34.96 -2.19 46.17
C LEU A 13 -33.89 -1.75 45.15
N THR A 14 -34.21 -0.84 44.23
CA THR A 14 -34.04 0.63 44.34
C THR A 14 -32.68 1.10 43.82
N LEU A 15 -32.70 1.72 42.65
CA LEU A 15 -31.64 2.60 42.13
C LEU A 15 -31.58 3.89 42.97
N PRO A 16 -30.41 4.52 43.13
CA PRO A 16 -30.23 5.74 42.33
C PRO A 16 -28.78 6.06 41.86
N ALA A 17 -28.76 6.92 40.84
CA ALA A 17 -27.85 8.04 40.60
C ALA A 17 -26.36 7.82 40.25
N ARG A 18 -26.09 8.18 38.99
CA ARG A 18 -24.88 8.77 38.40
C ARG A 18 -23.93 9.50 39.37
N ARG A 19 -22.62 9.28 39.25
CA ARG A 19 -21.63 10.38 39.18
C ARG A 19 -20.32 9.95 38.48
N ARG A 20 -19.85 10.85 37.62
CA ARG A 20 -18.60 10.85 36.84
C ARG A 20 -17.38 11.16 37.73
N LEU A 21 -16.22 10.70 37.26
CA LEU A 21 -14.81 11.11 37.45
C LEU A 21 -13.99 9.87 37.83
N ALA A 22 -13.15 9.31 36.95
CA ALA A 22 -11.89 9.81 36.41
C ALA A 22 -10.70 9.20 37.16
N GLU A 23 -9.73 8.75 36.37
CA GLU A 23 -8.34 8.46 36.74
C GLU A 23 -8.07 7.29 37.69
N GLU A 24 -7.90 6.11 37.10
CA GLU A 24 -6.84 5.20 37.52
C GLU A 24 -6.06 4.75 36.28
N GLN A 25 -4.94 5.43 36.02
CA GLN A 25 -3.80 4.81 35.33
C GLN A 25 -2.96 4.17 36.43
N PRO A 26 -2.62 2.88 36.29
CA PRO A 26 -1.18 2.64 36.24
C PRO A 26 -0.78 1.55 35.24
N LEU A 27 0.27 1.87 34.48
CA LEU A 27 1.44 1.03 34.22
C LEU A 27 1.16 -0.49 34.12
N SER A 28 1.03 -0.99 32.89
CA SER A 28 1.42 -2.37 32.54
C SER A 28 2.50 -2.28 31.46
N LEU A 29 3.74 -2.62 31.80
CA LEU A 29 4.29 -3.96 31.88
C LEU A 29 4.50 -4.54 30.47
N VAL A 30 5.79 -4.70 30.16
CA VAL A 30 6.36 -5.32 28.97
C VAL A 30 5.57 -6.56 28.55
N GLY A 31 4.91 -6.47 27.39
CA GLY A 31 4.43 -7.59 26.61
C GLY A 31 5.28 -7.71 25.35
N THR A 32 6.47 -8.29 25.50
CA THR A 32 7.17 -8.91 24.38
C THR A 32 6.31 -10.06 23.87
N GLU A 33 6.12 -10.07 22.54
CA GLU A 33 5.66 -11.21 21.74
C GLU A 33 4.14 -11.41 21.63
N ASP A 34 3.54 -10.68 20.70
CA ASP A 34 2.83 -11.35 19.61
C ASP A 34 3.29 -10.72 18.30
N ARG A 35 4.25 -11.39 17.66
CA ARG A 35 4.74 -11.04 16.33
C ARG A 35 3.69 -11.50 15.33
N ALA A 36 2.48 -10.95 15.43
CA ALA A 36 1.42 -11.16 14.47
C ALA A 36 1.97 -10.73 13.11
N THR A 37 2.21 -11.70 12.24
CA THR A 37 2.33 -11.59 10.79
C THR A 37 1.02 -11.01 10.27
N HIS A 38 0.78 -9.74 10.55
CA HIS A 38 -0.32 -9.02 10.00
C HIS A 38 0.07 -8.67 8.57
N ALA A 39 -0.57 -9.33 7.61
CA ALA A 39 -0.49 -8.98 6.20
C ALA A 39 -0.58 -7.45 6.08
N PRO A 40 0.40 -6.77 5.45
CA PRO A 40 0.52 -5.32 5.53
C PRO A 40 -0.79 -4.66 5.09
N ASP A 41 -1.43 -3.95 6.02
CA ASP A 41 -2.82 -3.56 5.82
C ASP A 41 -2.97 -2.42 4.80
N SER A 42 -1.89 -1.64 4.66
CA SER A 42 -1.79 -0.51 3.75
C SER A 42 -0.78 -0.76 2.61
N PRO A 43 -1.02 -0.24 1.40
CA PRO A 43 -0.06 -0.31 0.27
C PRO A 43 1.36 0.16 0.64
N GLN A 44 1.46 1.12 1.55
CA GLN A 44 2.72 1.66 2.05
C GLN A 44 3.47 0.64 2.92
N GLU A 45 2.77 -0.13 3.73
CA GLU A 45 3.36 -1.18 4.56
C GLU A 45 3.80 -2.38 3.72
N ALA A 46 3.05 -2.72 2.67
CA ALA A 46 3.43 -3.76 1.73
C ALA A 46 4.71 -3.39 0.98
N ALA A 47 4.87 -2.11 0.64
CA ALA A 47 6.10 -1.62 0.01
C ALA A 47 7.26 -1.75 1.00
N LYS A 48 7.06 -1.31 2.24
CA LYS A 48 8.07 -1.40 3.30
C LYS A 48 8.48 -2.85 3.60
N ALA A 49 7.51 -3.77 3.65
CA ALA A 49 7.75 -5.21 3.83
C ALA A 49 8.59 -5.81 2.70
N ALA A 50 8.41 -5.31 1.47
CA ALA A 50 9.21 -5.69 0.30
C ALA A 50 10.58 -4.96 0.22
N HIS A 51 10.94 -4.12 1.20
CA HIS A 51 12.04 -3.15 1.13
C HIS A 51 11.96 -2.21 -0.10
N LEU A 52 10.74 -1.94 -0.57
CA LEU A 52 10.43 -1.04 -1.66
C LEU A 52 9.90 0.30 -1.13
N ARG A 53 10.16 1.38 -1.88
CA ARG A 53 9.63 2.69 -1.56
C ARG A 53 8.25 2.87 -2.20
N TYR A 54 7.29 3.33 -1.39
CA TYR A 54 6.02 3.76 -1.91
C TYR A 54 6.19 5.06 -2.71
N VAL A 55 5.85 5.02 -4.00
CA VAL A 55 6.02 6.12 -4.97
C VAL A 55 4.73 6.27 -5.77
N SER A 56 4.33 7.49 -6.07
CA SER A 56 3.15 7.74 -6.90
C SER A 56 3.53 8.46 -8.18
N ASP A 57 2.74 8.25 -9.23
CA ASP A 57 2.88 8.90 -10.53
C ASP A 57 2.62 10.42 -10.50
N ARG A 58 2.20 10.95 -9.35
CA ARG A 58 2.03 12.39 -9.08
C ARG A 58 3.31 13.06 -8.59
N GLN A 59 4.31 12.28 -8.19
CA GLN A 59 5.60 12.81 -7.77
C GLN A 59 6.45 13.16 -8.99
N PRO A 60 7.41 14.10 -8.85
CA PRO A 60 8.42 14.32 -9.88
C PRO A 60 9.06 12.98 -10.24
N GLY A 61 9.08 12.67 -11.54
CA GLY A 61 9.75 11.49 -12.05
C GLY A 61 10.41 11.76 -13.39
N ILE A 62 11.02 10.74 -13.95
CA ILE A 62 11.64 10.80 -15.27
C ILE A 62 10.51 10.79 -16.31
N THR A 63 10.49 11.79 -17.18
CA THR A 63 9.51 11.88 -18.27
C THR A 63 10.14 11.50 -19.59
N ARG A 64 9.40 10.81 -20.45
CA ARG A 64 9.83 10.50 -21.81
C ARG A 64 9.37 11.57 -22.78
N GLN A 65 10.29 12.11 -23.54
CA GLN A 65 10.04 13.05 -24.63
C GLN A 65 10.48 12.45 -25.96
N LYS A 66 9.83 12.87 -27.05
CA LYS A 66 10.24 12.48 -28.40
C LYS A 66 11.36 13.43 -28.83
N ALA A 67 12.55 12.88 -29.06
CA ALA A 67 13.57 13.58 -29.84
C ALA A 67 13.25 13.35 -31.32
N GLY A 68 13.62 14.28 -32.20
CA GLY A 68 13.46 14.09 -33.65
C GLY A 68 14.05 12.75 -34.12
N ASP A 69 13.63 12.28 -35.30
CA ASP A 69 14.13 11.05 -35.93
C ASP A 69 13.76 9.73 -35.25
N GLY A 70 12.68 9.73 -34.46
CA GLY A 70 12.17 8.51 -33.80
C GLY A 70 12.96 8.11 -32.55
N ALA A 71 13.90 8.95 -32.12
CA ALA A 71 14.59 8.78 -30.85
C ALA A 71 13.74 9.26 -29.66
N PHE A 72 14.06 8.76 -28.47
CA PHE A 72 13.45 9.21 -27.21
C PHE A 72 14.51 9.87 -26.35
N SER A 73 14.20 11.07 -25.84
CA SER A 73 14.95 11.71 -24.76
C SER A 73 14.21 11.50 -23.44
N TYR A 74 14.98 11.40 -22.36
CA TYR A 74 14.45 11.27 -21.01
C TYR A 74 14.85 12.49 -20.22
N VAL A 75 13.90 13.12 -19.54
CA VAL A 75 14.12 14.28 -18.70
C VAL A 75 13.91 13.88 -17.25
N GLY A 76 14.91 14.14 -16.42
CA GLY A 76 14.92 13.82 -15.00
C GLY A 76 14.00 14.72 -14.18
N VAL A 77 13.97 14.46 -12.87
CA VAL A 77 13.17 15.26 -11.92
C VAL A 77 13.63 16.71 -11.83
N ASP A 78 14.90 16.95 -12.08
CA ASP A 78 15.53 18.28 -12.02
C ASP A 78 15.35 19.08 -13.33
N GLY A 79 14.68 18.51 -14.34
CA GLY A 79 14.56 19.11 -15.67
C GLY A 79 15.75 18.86 -16.59
N GLU A 80 16.81 18.23 -16.08
CA GLU A 80 18.00 17.86 -16.84
C GLU A 80 17.81 16.58 -17.67
N PRO A 81 18.42 16.47 -18.86
CA PRO A 81 18.37 15.25 -19.65
C PRO A 81 19.11 14.12 -18.94
N VAL A 82 18.47 12.95 -18.88
CA VAL A 82 19.08 11.73 -18.33
C VAL A 82 20.03 11.15 -19.36
N THR A 83 21.33 11.27 -19.08
CA THR A 83 22.42 10.74 -19.92
C THR A 83 23.11 9.54 -19.30
N ASP A 84 22.81 9.20 -18.03
CA ASP A 84 23.43 8.07 -17.34
C ASP A 84 23.03 6.74 -18.03
N PRO A 85 24.01 5.99 -18.57
CA PRO A 85 23.74 4.73 -19.26
C PRO A 85 23.04 3.70 -18.35
N LYS A 86 23.32 3.67 -17.04
CA LYS A 86 22.68 2.73 -16.11
C LYS A 86 21.18 3.01 -15.98
N ILE A 87 20.81 4.29 -15.98
CA ILE A 87 19.40 4.68 -15.91
C ILE A 87 18.71 4.36 -17.24
N LEU A 88 19.36 4.64 -18.38
CA LEU A 88 18.83 4.32 -19.70
C LEU A 88 18.63 2.81 -19.92
N GLU A 89 19.58 1.98 -19.51
CA GLU A 89 19.47 0.52 -19.54
C GLU A 89 18.30 0.03 -18.68
N ARG A 90 18.15 0.57 -17.46
CA ARG A 90 17.01 0.24 -16.59
C ARG A 90 15.69 0.61 -17.25
N ILE A 91 15.61 1.79 -17.86
CA ILE A 91 14.40 2.26 -18.56
C ILE A 91 14.07 1.33 -19.73
N ALA A 92 15.07 0.94 -20.52
CA ALA A 92 14.91 0.00 -21.62
C ALA A 92 14.39 -1.37 -21.13
N ALA A 93 14.92 -1.85 -20.01
CA ALA A 93 14.50 -3.12 -19.39
C ALA A 93 13.04 -3.12 -18.89
N LEU A 94 12.44 -1.94 -18.62
CA LEU A 94 11.01 -1.85 -18.26
C LEU A 94 10.07 -2.20 -19.44
N GLY A 95 10.57 -2.19 -20.68
CA GLY A 95 9.80 -2.58 -21.85
C GLY A 95 8.55 -1.71 -22.08
N VAL A 96 8.67 -0.39 -21.88
CA VAL A 96 7.57 0.55 -22.10
C VAL A 96 7.39 0.76 -23.61
N PRO A 97 6.24 0.39 -24.21
CA PRO A 97 6.05 0.49 -25.66
C PRO A 97 6.26 1.91 -26.20
N PRO A 98 6.81 2.07 -27.42
CA PRO A 98 7.01 3.39 -28.03
C PRO A 98 5.69 4.10 -28.34
N ALA A 99 4.60 3.35 -28.51
CA ALA A 99 3.26 3.89 -28.75
C ALA A 99 2.66 4.60 -27.51
N TYR A 100 3.22 4.41 -26.32
CA TYR A 100 2.66 5.01 -25.11
C TYR A 100 2.94 6.52 -25.05
N THR A 101 1.93 7.29 -24.67
CA THR A 101 2.03 8.74 -24.41
C THR A 101 2.01 9.02 -22.92
N ASP A 102 2.36 10.24 -22.50
CA ASP A 102 2.42 10.66 -21.09
C ASP A 102 3.15 9.66 -20.18
N VAL A 103 4.35 9.24 -20.61
CA VAL A 103 5.12 8.24 -19.87
C VAL A 103 5.85 8.89 -18.71
N TRP A 104 5.55 8.40 -17.51
CA TRP A 104 6.25 8.71 -16.28
C TRP A 104 7.03 7.48 -15.84
N ILE A 105 8.28 7.67 -15.46
CA ILE A 105 9.17 6.61 -14.99
C ILE A 105 9.70 7.01 -13.62
N CYS A 106 9.66 6.07 -12.68
CA CYS A 106 10.15 6.32 -11.34
C CYS A 106 11.68 6.49 -11.35
N PRO A 107 12.23 7.56 -10.74
CA PRO A 107 13.67 7.76 -10.64
C PRO A 107 14.34 6.75 -9.70
N ILE A 108 13.57 6.21 -8.75
CA ILE A 108 14.08 5.29 -7.73
C ILE A 108 13.91 3.85 -8.23
N PRO A 109 14.99 3.03 -8.27
CA PRO A 109 14.92 1.67 -8.80
C PRO A 109 14.06 0.74 -7.92
N HIS A 110 14.00 1.00 -6.61
CA HIS A 110 13.22 0.26 -5.62
C HIS A 110 11.81 0.83 -5.41
N GLY A 111 11.31 1.64 -6.36
CA GLY A 111 9.92 2.07 -6.33
C GLY A 111 8.97 0.90 -6.59
N HIS A 112 7.87 0.78 -5.85
CA HIS A 112 6.89 -0.27 -6.15
C HIS A 112 6.23 -0.08 -7.53
N LEU A 113 6.05 1.18 -7.95
CA LEU A 113 5.61 1.59 -9.28
C LEU A 113 6.84 2.06 -10.07
N GLN A 114 7.16 1.37 -11.16
CA GLN A 114 8.35 1.66 -11.98
C GLN A 114 8.04 2.60 -13.13
N ALA A 115 6.90 2.43 -13.79
CA ALA A 115 6.48 3.33 -14.86
C ALA A 115 4.96 3.38 -14.99
N THR A 116 4.47 4.49 -15.51
CA THR A 116 3.12 4.64 -16.02
C THR A 116 3.18 5.23 -17.42
N GLY A 117 2.13 4.99 -18.19
CA GLY A 117 1.95 5.58 -19.50
C GLY A 117 0.52 5.42 -19.96
N ARG A 118 0.14 6.14 -20.99
CA ARG A 118 -1.16 5.99 -21.65
C ARG A 118 -1.00 5.15 -22.89
N ASP A 119 -1.87 4.16 -23.05
CA ASP A 119 -1.95 3.38 -24.29
C ASP A 119 -2.57 4.21 -25.43
N ALA A 120 -2.60 3.65 -26.65
CA ALA A 120 -3.22 4.28 -27.82
C ALA A 120 -4.74 4.55 -27.64
N ARG A 121 -5.38 3.93 -26.64
CA ARG A 121 -6.79 4.14 -26.28
C ARG A 121 -6.95 5.13 -25.11
N GLY A 122 -5.87 5.80 -24.70
CA GLY A 122 -5.87 6.79 -23.61
C GLY A 122 -5.94 6.19 -22.20
N ARG A 123 -5.93 4.86 -22.06
CA ARG A 123 -6.01 4.17 -20.76
C ARG A 123 -4.65 4.21 -20.07
N LYS A 124 -4.66 4.53 -18.78
CA LYS A 124 -3.44 4.55 -17.97
C LYS A 124 -3.01 3.11 -17.65
N GLN A 125 -1.82 2.77 -18.12
CA GLN A 125 -1.15 1.51 -17.88
C GLN A 125 -0.07 1.69 -16.81
N TYR A 126 0.04 0.70 -15.92
CA TYR A 126 0.99 0.68 -14.82
C TYR A 126 2.00 -0.45 -15.01
N ARG A 127 3.26 -0.19 -14.68
CA ARG A 127 4.35 -1.16 -14.59
C ARG A 127 4.86 -1.18 -13.16
N TYR A 128 4.68 -2.30 -12.49
CA TYR A 128 5.13 -2.50 -11.12
C TYR A 128 6.49 -3.21 -11.07
N HIS A 129 7.19 -3.03 -9.96
CA HIS A 129 8.38 -3.81 -9.65
C HIS A 129 8.03 -5.29 -9.45
N ALA A 130 8.91 -6.22 -9.84
CA ALA A 130 8.67 -7.66 -9.72
C ALA A 130 8.34 -8.08 -8.28
N ARG A 131 9.17 -7.68 -7.31
CA ARG A 131 8.96 -7.91 -5.87
C ARG A 131 7.65 -7.35 -5.31
N TRP A 132 7.09 -6.30 -5.92
CA TRP A 132 5.79 -5.77 -5.47
C TRP A 132 4.66 -6.74 -5.79
N ARG A 133 4.77 -7.47 -6.90
CA ARG A 133 3.77 -8.46 -7.30
C ARG A 133 3.74 -9.63 -6.33
N GLU A 134 4.90 -10.14 -5.92
CA GLU A 134 5.05 -11.23 -4.94
C GLU A 134 4.31 -10.92 -3.62
N VAL A 135 4.60 -9.77 -3.01
CA VAL A 135 3.98 -9.36 -1.74
C VAL A 135 2.48 -9.07 -1.89
N ARG A 136 2.05 -8.55 -3.05
CA ARG A 136 0.62 -8.29 -3.29
C ARG A 136 -0.19 -9.54 -3.59
N ASP A 137 0.40 -10.53 -4.25
CA ASP A 137 -0.28 -11.78 -4.53
C ASP A 137 -0.57 -12.50 -3.21
N GLU A 138 0.42 -12.63 -2.32
CA GLU A 138 0.26 -13.21 -0.97
C GLU A 138 -0.86 -12.51 -0.16
N THR A 139 -0.84 -11.19 -0.09
CA THR A 139 -1.82 -10.42 0.70
C THR A 139 -3.23 -10.40 0.12
N LYS A 140 -3.39 -10.62 -1.19
CA LYS A 140 -4.72 -10.60 -1.83
C LYS A 140 -5.46 -11.93 -1.67
N TYR A 141 -4.74 -13.05 -1.57
CA TYR A 141 -5.34 -14.35 -1.26
C TYR A 141 -5.89 -14.41 0.17
N ASP A 142 -5.15 -13.89 1.15
CA ASP A 142 -5.59 -13.88 2.55
C ASP A 142 -6.89 -13.09 2.76
N ARG A 143 -7.07 -11.98 2.02
CA ARG A 143 -8.29 -11.16 2.12
C ARG A 143 -9.49 -11.74 1.40
N MET A 144 -9.30 -12.65 0.43
CA MET A 144 -10.42 -13.33 -0.24
C MET A 144 -10.97 -14.52 0.57
N LEU A 145 -10.19 -15.04 1.54
CA LEU A 145 -10.62 -16.12 2.44
C LEU A 145 -11.44 -15.63 3.65
N ALA A 146 -11.58 -14.31 3.81
CA ALA A 146 -12.26 -13.69 4.95
C ALA A 146 -13.77 -13.42 4.72
N PHE A 147 -14.39 -14.03 3.71
CA PHE A 147 -15.82 -13.85 3.39
C PHE A 147 -16.59 -15.16 3.45
#